data_AF-A0A8C9A5I9-F1
#
_entry.id   AF-A0A8C9A5I9-F1
#
_cell.length_a   1.000
_cell.length_b   1.000
_cell.length_c   1.000
_cell.angle_alpha   90.00
_cell.angle_beta   90.00
_cell.angle_gamma   90.00
#
_symmetry.space_group_name_H-M   'P 1'
#
loop_
_entity.id
_entity.type
_entity.pdbx_description
1 polymer ?
#
loop_
_entity_poly.entity_id
_entity_poly.type
_entity_poly.pdbx_seq_one_letter_code
_entity_poly.pdbx_strand_id
1 'polypeptide(L)'
;MEESSLSRAPSRGGVNFLNVARTYIPNTKVECHYTLPPGTMPSASDWIGIFKVEAACVRDYHTFVWSSVPESTTDGSPIHTSVQFQEPRPMDELVTLEEADGGSDILLVVPKATVLQNQLDESQQERNDLMQLKLQLEGQVTELRSRVQELERALATARQEHAELTEQYKGISRAHGELTEERDILSRQQGDHVARILELEDDIQTISEKVLTKEVELDRVRDTVKALTREQEKLLGQLKEVQADREQSEAELEPLKEQLRGSQELAASSQQKATLLGEELASAAAARDRTIAELHRSRLEVAEVNGRLAELSLHLKEEKSQWSKERAGLLQSVEAEKDKILKLSAEILRLEKAVQEERTQNQVFKTELAREKDSSLVQLSESKRELTELRSALRVLQKEKEQVQEEKQELLEYMRKLEARLEKVADEKWNEDAATEDEEATAGLSCPAALTDSEDESPEDMRLPPYGLCERGDISSSPAGPREVSAVVVISQPAPIAPHLSGPAEDSSSDSEAEDEKSVLMAAVQSGGEEANLLLPELGSAFYDMA
;
A
#
# COMPACT_ATOMS: atom_id res chain seq x y z
N MET A 1 -141.53 73.78 -20.09
CA MET A 1 -142.36 75.00 -20.18
C MET A 1 -143.59 74.75 -19.33
N GLU A 2 -143.99 75.73 -18.53
CA GLU A 2 -145.27 75.72 -17.81
C GLU A 2 -146.26 76.60 -18.59
N GLU A 3 -147.52 76.20 -18.62
CA GLU A 3 -148.64 77.09 -18.98
C GLU A 3 -149.36 77.55 -17.71
N SER A 4 -150.11 78.65 -17.80
CA SER A 4 -150.91 79.17 -16.70
C SER A 4 -152.26 79.68 -17.21
N SER A 5 -153.33 79.33 -16.50
CA SER A 5 -154.72 79.59 -16.91
C SER A 5 -155.47 80.33 -15.80
N LEU A 6 -156.40 81.22 -16.16
CA LEU A 6 -157.22 82.00 -15.22
C LEU A 6 -158.72 81.84 -15.50
N SER A 7 -159.53 81.93 -14.44
CA SER A 7 -160.95 81.54 -14.41
C SER A 7 -161.93 82.73 -14.32
N ARG A 8 -163.23 82.50 -14.56
CA ARG A 8 -164.31 83.50 -14.36
C ARG A 8 -165.62 82.84 -13.87
N ALA A 9 -166.53 83.63 -13.29
CA ALA A 9 -167.73 83.19 -12.57
C ALA A 9 -169.07 83.70 -13.20
N PRO A 10 -170.25 83.16 -12.82
CA PRO A 10 -171.52 83.29 -13.57
C PRO A 10 -172.56 84.30 -13.02
N SER A 11 -173.71 84.42 -13.70
CA SER A 11 -174.81 85.38 -13.47
C SER A 11 -176.18 84.73 -13.14
N ARG A 12 -177.19 85.54 -12.78
CA ARG A 12 -178.57 85.11 -12.42
C ARG A 12 -179.41 84.75 -13.66
N GLY A 13 -180.34 83.80 -13.51
CA GLY A 13 -181.12 83.18 -14.61
C GLY A 13 -182.58 83.62 -14.77
N GLY A 14 -183.21 83.16 -15.87
CA GLY A 14 -184.55 83.52 -16.36
C GLY A 14 -185.66 82.51 -16.06
N VAL A 15 -186.58 82.32 -17.02
CA VAL A 15 -187.77 81.46 -16.88
C VAL A 15 -187.50 80.07 -17.44
N ASN A 16 -187.53 79.05 -16.59
CA ASN A 16 -187.21 77.69 -16.98
C ASN A 16 -188.44 76.97 -17.55
N PHE A 17 -188.45 76.70 -18.86
CA PHE A 17 -189.40 75.79 -19.48
C PHE A 17 -189.06 74.34 -19.10
N LEU A 18 -190.08 73.56 -18.72
CA LEU A 18 -189.94 72.20 -18.21
C LEU A 18 -190.51 71.18 -19.18
N ASN A 19 -189.88 70.00 -19.23
CA ASN A 19 -190.32 68.83 -20.01
C ASN A 19 -190.55 69.13 -21.50
N VAL A 20 -189.77 70.05 -22.08
CA VAL A 20 -189.87 70.41 -23.50
C VAL A 20 -189.46 69.21 -24.37
N ALA A 21 -190.43 68.56 -24.99
CA ALA A 21 -190.18 67.41 -25.85
C ALA A 21 -189.47 67.82 -27.14
N ARG A 22 -188.57 66.97 -27.66
CA ARG A 22 -187.86 67.23 -28.93
C ARG A 22 -188.80 67.32 -30.14
N THR A 23 -189.98 66.69 -30.06
CA THR A 23 -191.09 66.80 -31.01
C THR A 23 -192.43 66.69 -30.26
N TYR A 24 -193.45 67.39 -30.76
CA TYR A 24 -194.84 67.29 -30.28
C TYR A 24 -195.74 66.71 -31.37
N ILE A 25 -196.89 66.14 -30.99
CA ILE A 25 -197.80 65.51 -31.96
C ILE A 25 -198.63 66.60 -32.69
N PRO A 26 -198.59 66.66 -34.03
CA PRO A 26 -199.38 67.59 -34.85
C PRO A 26 -200.86 67.68 -34.46
N ASN A 27 -201.41 68.90 -34.41
CA ASN A 27 -202.83 69.17 -34.12
C ASN A 27 -203.35 68.56 -32.80
N THR A 28 -202.48 68.41 -31.78
CA THR A 28 -202.89 68.02 -30.43
C THR A 28 -202.69 69.18 -29.45
N LYS A 29 -203.37 69.15 -28.30
CA LYS A 29 -203.21 70.18 -27.26
C LYS A 29 -201.83 70.04 -26.63
N VAL A 30 -201.03 71.10 -26.70
CA VAL A 30 -199.70 71.15 -26.10
C VAL A 30 -199.79 71.89 -24.78
N GLU A 31 -199.50 71.20 -23.67
CA GLU A 31 -199.33 71.83 -22.37
C GLU A 31 -197.87 72.20 -22.17
N CYS A 32 -197.60 73.50 -22.04
CA CYS A 32 -196.27 74.04 -21.76
C CYS A 32 -196.15 74.25 -20.25
N HIS A 33 -195.28 73.46 -19.62
CA HIS A 33 -194.93 73.57 -18.21
C HIS A 33 -193.72 74.48 -18.04
N TYR A 34 -193.75 75.36 -17.03
CA TYR A 34 -192.65 76.30 -16.79
C TYR A 34 -192.58 76.71 -15.32
N THR A 35 -191.39 77.13 -14.89
CA THR A 35 -191.13 77.65 -13.55
C THR A 35 -190.60 79.07 -13.64
N LEU A 36 -191.35 80.01 -13.07
CA LEU A 36 -190.89 81.38 -12.84
C LEU A 36 -189.91 81.38 -11.65
N PRO A 37 -188.76 82.09 -11.74
CA PRO A 37 -187.78 82.10 -10.67
C PRO A 37 -188.30 82.80 -9.40
N PRO A 38 -187.75 82.50 -8.21
CA PRO A 38 -188.15 83.13 -6.94
C PRO A 38 -188.17 84.66 -7.00
N GLY A 39 -189.28 85.25 -6.54
CA GLY A 39 -189.48 86.70 -6.52
C GLY A 39 -190.03 87.31 -7.82
N THR A 40 -190.29 86.51 -8.86
CA THR A 40 -191.07 86.96 -10.02
C THR A 40 -192.53 87.21 -9.60
N MET A 41 -193.06 88.39 -9.92
CA MET A 41 -194.47 88.74 -9.76
C MET A 41 -195.19 88.53 -11.12
N PRO A 42 -195.90 87.40 -11.34
CA PRO A 42 -196.62 87.17 -12.59
C PRO A 42 -197.77 88.17 -12.76
N SER A 43 -197.89 88.73 -13.97
CA SER A 43 -198.96 89.64 -14.37
C SER A 43 -199.98 88.95 -15.29
N ALA A 44 -201.22 89.42 -15.27
CA ALA A 44 -202.24 89.01 -16.24
C ALA A 44 -201.95 89.52 -17.67
N SER A 45 -200.92 90.35 -17.84
CA SER A 45 -200.35 90.77 -19.12
C SER A 45 -199.21 89.88 -19.62
N ASP A 46 -198.80 88.87 -18.85
CA ASP A 46 -197.72 87.96 -19.25
C ASP A 46 -198.28 86.88 -20.17
N TRP A 47 -197.48 86.40 -21.12
CA TRP A 47 -197.90 85.39 -22.09
C TRP A 47 -196.71 84.57 -22.57
N ILE A 48 -197.00 83.36 -23.04
CA ILE A 48 -196.00 82.46 -23.65
C ILE A 48 -196.35 82.31 -25.12
N GLY A 49 -195.38 82.61 -25.98
CA GLY A 49 -195.47 82.42 -27.42
C GLY A 49 -194.73 81.16 -27.87
N ILE A 50 -195.31 80.44 -28.81
CA ILE A 50 -194.56 79.52 -29.67
C ILE A 50 -194.01 80.36 -30.82
N PHE A 51 -192.69 80.35 -31.01
CA PHE A 51 -192.01 81.07 -32.08
C PHE A 51 -191.47 80.08 -33.13
N LYS A 52 -191.23 80.58 -34.33
CA LYS A 52 -190.38 79.87 -35.30
C LYS A 52 -188.90 80.12 -34.97
N VAL A 53 -188.01 79.23 -35.41
CA VAL A 53 -186.55 79.42 -35.30
C VAL A 53 -186.08 80.69 -36.04
N GLU A 54 -186.80 81.09 -37.10
CA GLU A 54 -186.57 82.30 -37.91
C GLU A 54 -187.21 83.60 -37.35
N ALA A 55 -187.79 83.57 -36.14
CA ALA A 55 -188.46 84.74 -35.55
C ALA A 55 -187.45 85.85 -35.18
N ALA A 56 -187.59 87.04 -35.77
CA ALA A 56 -186.66 88.15 -35.57
C ALA A 56 -187.04 89.05 -34.38
N CYS A 57 -188.31 89.05 -33.97
CA CYS A 57 -188.79 89.79 -32.82
C CYS A 57 -189.98 89.11 -32.11
N VAL A 58 -190.29 89.59 -30.90
CA VAL A 58 -191.40 89.10 -30.06
C VAL A 58 -192.78 89.21 -30.74
N ARG A 59 -192.92 89.99 -31.83
CA ARG A 59 -194.17 90.09 -32.59
C ARG A 59 -194.36 88.95 -33.60
N ASP A 60 -193.32 88.16 -33.87
CA ASP A 60 -193.30 87.07 -34.86
C ASP A 60 -193.71 85.72 -34.23
N TYR A 61 -194.59 85.75 -33.22
CA TYR A 61 -195.13 84.54 -32.61
C TYR A 61 -196.02 83.78 -33.60
N HIS A 62 -195.90 82.45 -33.63
CA HIS A 62 -196.80 81.59 -34.40
C HIS A 62 -198.17 81.48 -33.71
N THR A 63 -198.16 81.34 -32.38
CA THR A 63 -199.35 81.37 -31.52
C THR A 63 -198.94 81.72 -30.09
N PHE A 64 -199.88 82.15 -29.24
CA PHE A 64 -199.61 82.52 -27.85
C PHE A 64 -200.76 82.16 -26.92
N VAL A 65 -200.46 82.02 -25.62
CA VAL A 65 -201.44 81.87 -24.54
C VAL A 65 -201.05 82.79 -23.39
N TRP A 66 -202.03 83.51 -22.81
CA TRP A 66 -201.81 84.33 -21.62
C TRP A 66 -201.47 83.47 -20.40
N SER A 67 -200.53 83.93 -19.59
CA SER A 67 -200.14 83.33 -18.32
C SER A 67 -201.28 83.47 -17.30
N SER A 68 -201.46 82.45 -16.46
CA SER A 68 -202.41 82.50 -15.35
C SER A 68 -201.71 83.02 -14.09
N VAL A 69 -202.24 84.09 -13.49
CA VAL A 69 -201.73 84.63 -12.21
C VAL A 69 -202.26 83.76 -11.06
N PRO A 70 -201.41 83.15 -10.21
CA PRO A 70 -201.87 82.34 -9.09
C PRO A 70 -202.53 83.20 -8.00
N GLU A 71 -203.65 82.74 -7.43
CA GLU A 71 -204.43 83.51 -6.43
C GLU A 71 -203.78 83.60 -5.04
N SER A 72 -202.67 82.90 -4.78
CA SER A 72 -201.98 82.93 -3.48
C SER A 72 -200.45 82.81 -3.60
N THR A 73 -199.79 83.93 -3.91
CA THR A 73 -198.32 84.00 -3.99
C THR A 73 -197.68 83.93 -2.61
N THR A 74 -197.08 82.79 -2.27
CA THR A 74 -196.21 82.68 -1.09
C THR A 74 -194.83 83.25 -1.40
N ASP A 75 -194.32 84.11 -0.52
CA ASP A 75 -193.10 84.87 -0.78
C ASP A 75 -191.85 83.96 -0.79
N GLY A 76 -190.99 84.15 -1.80
CA GLY A 76 -189.68 83.49 -1.91
C GLY A 76 -189.61 82.10 -2.59
N SER A 77 -190.71 81.46 -3.00
CA SER A 77 -190.67 80.17 -3.73
C SER A 77 -190.70 80.33 -5.27
N PRO A 78 -190.08 79.42 -6.06
CA PRO A 78 -190.29 79.37 -7.50
C PRO A 78 -191.74 79.01 -7.82
N ILE A 79 -192.35 79.68 -8.80
CA ILE A 79 -193.74 79.45 -9.18
C ILE A 79 -193.77 78.51 -10.38
N HIS A 80 -194.08 77.23 -10.16
CA HIS A 80 -194.42 76.30 -11.24
C HIS A 80 -195.86 76.55 -11.68
N THR A 81 -196.06 76.70 -12.99
CA THR A 81 -197.35 76.93 -13.63
C THR A 81 -197.35 76.25 -15.03
N SER A 82 -198.51 76.16 -15.69
CA SER A 82 -198.63 75.66 -17.05
C SER A 82 -199.60 76.48 -17.88
N VAL A 83 -199.43 76.46 -19.20
CA VAL A 83 -200.39 77.00 -20.17
C VAL A 83 -200.70 75.95 -21.24
N GLN A 84 -201.96 75.86 -21.66
CA GLN A 84 -202.39 74.89 -22.67
C GLN A 84 -202.69 75.56 -24.00
N PHE A 85 -201.80 75.35 -24.98
CA PHE A 85 -202.03 75.70 -26.37
C PHE A 85 -203.12 74.78 -26.95
N GLN A 86 -204.24 75.36 -27.36
CA GLN A 86 -205.31 74.65 -28.03
C GLN A 86 -204.87 74.35 -29.48
N GLU A 87 -204.50 73.10 -29.73
CA GLU A 87 -204.25 72.51 -31.06
C GLU A 87 -203.42 73.42 -32.01
N PRO A 88 -202.19 73.82 -31.61
CA PRO A 88 -201.28 74.53 -32.49
C PRO A 88 -201.07 73.77 -33.80
N ARG A 89 -201.13 74.48 -34.92
CA ARG A 89 -200.95 73.89 -36.25
C ARG A 89 -199.49 73.47 -36.47
N PRO A 90 -199.23 72.47 -37.32
CA PRO A 90 -197.92 71.87 -37.43
C PRO A 90 -196.99 72.76 -38.27
N MET A 91 -195.69 72.60 -38.05
CA MET A 91 -194.63 73.20 -38.85
C MET A 91 -194.03 72.11 -39.75
N ASP A 92 -193.79 72.42 -41.02
CA ASP A 92 -193.54 71.42 -42.08
C ASP A 92 -192.13 70.79 -42.10
N GLU A 93 -191.27 71.05 -41.10
CA GLU A 93 -189.88 70.61 -41.08
C GLU A 93 -189.50 69.90 -39.77
N LEU A 94 -188.70 68.83 -39.87
CA LEU A 94 -188.26 68.01 -38.73
C LEU A 94 -186.88 68.42 -38.23
N VAL A 95 -186.76 68.49 -36.90
CA VAL A 95 -185.98 69.52 -36.22
C VAL A 95 -185.21 68.86 -35.06
N THR A 96 -183.88 68.70 -35.21
CA THR A 96 -182.99 68.15 -34.18
C THR A 96 -182.39 69.23 -33.29
N LEU A 97 -182.85 69.29 -32.05
CA LEU A 97 -182.42 70.27 -31.05
C LEU A 97 -181.00 70.01 -30.54
N GLU A 98 -180.21 71.07 -30.49
CA GLU A 98 -178.88 71.16 -29.87
C GLU A 98 -178.95 72.19 -28.75
N GLU A 99 -178.37 71.85 -27.59
CA GLU A 99 -178.25 72.76 -26.46
C GLU A 99 -177.10 73.73 -26.74
N ALA A 100 -177.37 75.04 -26.70
CA ALA A 100 -176.32 76.04 -26.82
C ALA A 100 -175.62 76.19 -25.46
N ASP A 101 -174.30 75.97 -25.41
CA ASP A 101 -173.44 75.99 -24.20
C ASP A 101 -173.27 77.38 -23.54
N GLY A 102 -174.34 78.17 -23.46
CA GLY A 102 -174.29 79.62 -23.22
C GLY A 102 -175.42 80.23 -22.39
N GLY A 103 -176.28 79.43 -21.75
CA GLY A 103 -177.25 79.94 -20.76
C GLY A 103 -178.30 80.92 -21.30
N SER A 104 -178.62 80.83 -22.59
CA SER A 104 -179.70 81.57 -23.25
C SER A 104 -180.99 80.74 -23.32
N ASP A 105 -182.15 81.37 -23.06
CA ASP A 105 -183.48 80.75 -23.12
C ASP A 105 -183.96 80.42 -24.56
N ILE A 106 -183.03 80.01 -25.45
CA ILE A 106 -183.24 79.71 -26.87
C ILE A 106 -182.50 78.42 -27.21
N LEU A 107 -183.25 77.38 -27.60
CA LEU A 107 -182.71 76.12 -28.10
C LEU A 107 -182.46 76.22 -29.62
N LEU A 108 -181.26 75.85 -30.06
CA LEU A 108 -180.88 75.86 -31.47
C LEU A 108 -181.17 74.49 -32.13
N VAL A 109 -181.24 74.48 -33.47
CA VAL A 109 -181.62 73.30 -34.25
C VAL A 109 -180.75 73.24 -35.50
N VAL A 110 -180.06 72.12 -35.72
CA VAL A 110 -179.14 71.94 -36.85
C VAL A 110 -179.48 70.65 -37.63
N PRO A 111 -179.40 70.64 -38.98
CA PRO A 111 -179.67 69.45 -39.78
C PRO A 111 -178.65 68.32 -39.56
N LYS A 112 -179.16 67.10 -39.32
CA LYS A 112 -178.36 65.88 -39.05
C LYS A 112 -177.31 65.51 -40.12
N ALA A 113 -177.52 65.88 -41.38
CA ALA A 113 -176.59 65.55 -42.47
C ALA A 113 -175.18 66.16 -42.25
N THR A 114 -175.14 67.39 -41.74
CA THR A 114 -173.92 68.16 -41.49
C THR A 114 -172.98 67.46 -40.49
N VAL A 115 -173.54 66.90 -39.41
CA VAL A 115 -172.78 66.20 -38.36
C VAL A 115 -172.10 64.94 -38.90
N LEU A 116 -172.78 64.17 -39.75
CA LEU A 116 -172.25 62.95 -40.34
C LEU A 116 -171.16 63.23 -41.39
N GLN A 117 -171.22 64.36 -42.08
CA GLN A 117 -170.17 64.78 -43.01
C GLN A 117 -168.87 65.10 -42.25
N ASN A 118 -168.96 65.92 -41.19
CA ASN A 118 -167.79 66.27 -40.38
C ASN A 118 -167.09 65.02 -39.81
N GLN A 119 -167.84 64.08 -39.23
CA GLN A 119 -167.29 62.83 -38.69
C GLN A 119 -166.60 61.95 -39.74
N LEU A 120 -167.10 61.96 -40.99
CA LEU A 120 -166.49 61.24 -42.10
C LEU A 120 -165.17 61.90 -42.56
N ASP A 121 -165.11 63.23 -42.56
CA ASP A 121 -163.91 63.98 -42.95
C ASP A 121 -162.84 63.92 -41.86
N GLU A 122 -163.23 64.01 -40.59
CA GLU A 122 -162.37 63.77 -39.41
C GLU A 122 -161.71 62.38 -39.47
N SER A 123 -162.49 61.31 -39.61
CA SER A 123 -161.96 59.94 -39.65
C SER A 123 -161.10 59.67 -40.90
N GLN A 124 -161.39 60.34 -42.03
CA GLN A 124 -160.51 60.30 -43.19
C GLN A 124 -159.17 61.00 -42.94
N GLN A 125 -159.17 62.14 -42.24
CA GLN A 125 -157.97 62.87 -41.87
C GLN A 125 -157.11 62.07 -40.88
N GLU A 126 -157.69 61.52 -39.81
CA GLU A 126 -157.01 60.61 -38.87
C GLU A 126 -156.30 59.46 -39.60
N ARG A 127 -156.99 58.81 -40.55
CA ARG A 127 -156.43 57.73 -41.36
C ARG A 127 -155.26 58.20 -42.23
N ASN A 128 -155.32 59.42 -42.78
CA ASN A 128 -154.24 59.98 -43.58
C ASN A 128 -153.00 60.28 -42.71
N ASP A 129 -153.19 60.82 -41.52
CA ASP A 129 -152.10 61.12 -40.58
C ASP A 129 -151.47 59.86 -40.00
N LEU A 130 -152.28 58.84 -39.68
CA LEU A 130 -151.80 57.50 -39.33
C LEU A 130 -151.02 56.83 -40.47
N MET A 131 -151.39 57.06 -41.73
CA MET A 131 -150.63 56.56 -42.89
C MET A 131 -149.27 57.26 -43.01
N GLN A 132 -149.21 58.57 -42.80
CA GLN A 132 -147.94 59.31 -42.78
C GLN A 132 -147.03 58.83 -41.64
N LEU A 133 -147.57 58.70 -40.42
CA LEU A 133 -146.82 58.20 -39.27
C LEU A 133 -146.33 56.76 -39.47
N LYS A 134 -147.16 55.88 -40.08
CA LYS A 134 -146.75 54.53 -40.47
C LYS A 134 -145.55 54.55 -41.42
N LEU A 135 -145.60 55.35 -42.48
CA LEU A 135 -144.52 55.47 -43.46
C LEU A 135 -143.23 56.01 -42.82
N GLN A 136 -143.35 56.98 -41.91
CA GLN A 136 -142.21 57.52 -41.15
C GLN A 136 -141.58 56.45 -40.23
N LEU A 137 -142.40 55.65 -39.54
CA LEU A 137 -141.94 54.55 -38.70
C LEU A 137 -141.31 53.40 -39.52
N GLU A 138 -141.86 53.07 -40.69
CA GLU A 138 -141.24 52.11 -41.62
C GLU A 138 -139.88 52.61 -42.15
N GLY A 139 -139.76 53.92 -42.40
CA GLY A 139 -138.48 54.59 -42.67
C GLY A 139 -137.49 54.39 -41.52
N GLN A 140 -137.85 54.79 -40.30
CA GLN A 140 -136.99 54.65 -39.12
C GLN A 140 -136.60 53.19 -38.84
N VAL A 141 -137.52 52.23 -39.02
CA VAL A 141 -137.24 50.80 -38.85
C VAL A 141 -136.26 50.28 -39.91
N THR A 142 -136.31 50.76 -41.15
CA THR A 142 -135.33 50.37 -42.20
C THR A 142 -133.96 51.03 -41.97
N GLU A 143 -133.92 52.29 -41.56
CA GLU A 143 -132.68 52.99 -41.15
C GLU A 143 -132.01 52.30 -39.95
N LEU A 144 -132.75 52.03 -38.87
CA LEU A 144 -132.23 51.31 -37.70
C LEU A 144 -131.75 49.90 -38.05
N ARG A 145 -132.41 49.20 -38.98
CA ARG A 145 -131.94 47.89 -39.47
C ARG A 145 -130.63 47.99 -40.25
N SER A 146 -130.45 49.00 -41.12
CA SER A 146 -129.16 49.25 -41.76
C SER A 146 -128.09 49.51 -40.70
N ARG A 147 -128.39 50.38 -39.72
CA ARG A 147 -127.45 50.78 -38.69
C ARG A 147 -127.04 49.64 -37.77
N VAL A 148 -127.95 48.75 -37.41
CA VAL A 148 -127.63 47.51 -36.68
C VAL A 148 -126.68 46.64 -37.52
N GLN A 149 -126.97 46.40 -38.79
CA GLN A 149 -126.07 45.59 -39.64
C GLN A 149 -124.69 46.22 -39.85
N GLU A 150 -124.59 47.56 -39.93
CA GLU A 150 -123.31 48.27 -39.96
C GLU A 150 -122.50 48.02 -38.68
N LEU A 151 -123.15 48.14 -37.52
CA LEU A 151 -122.53 47.90 -36.21
C LEU A 151 -122.17 46.42 -36.02
N GLU A 152 -122.96 45.48 -36.51
CA GLU A 152 -122.65 44.04 -36.51
C GLU A 152 -121.41 43.72 -37.36
N ARG A 153 -121.30 44.32 -38.56
CA ARG A 153 -120.11 44.18 -39.41
C ARG A 153 -118.86 44.76 -38.75
N ALA A 154 -118.96 45.98 -38.19
CA ALA A 154 -117.85 46.63 -37.50
C ALA A 154 -117.43 45.88 -36.21
N LEU A 155 -118.39 45.30 -35.49
CA LEU A 155 -118.13 44.44 -34.33
C LEU A 155 -117.45 43.12 -34.74
N ALA A 156 -117.77 42.58 -35.92
CA ALA A 156 -117.10 41.40 -36.47
C ALA A 156 -115.65 41.69 -36.88
N THR A 157 -115.38 42.80 -37.58
CA THR A 157 -114.01 43.18 -37.96
C THR A 157 -113.17 43.50 -36.72
N ALA A 158 -113.67 44.29 -35.77
CA ALA A 158 -112.95 44.60 -34.53
C ALA A 158 -112.63 43.35 -33.68
N ARG A 159 -113.49 42.32 -33.72
CA ARG A 159 -113.22 41.01 -33.08
C ARG A 159 -112.13 40.22 -33.81
N GLN A 160 -112.11 40.25 -35.14
CA GLN A 160 -111.08 39.62 -35.96
C GLN A 160 -109.72 40.30 -35.73
N GLU A 161 -109.67 41.62 -35.80
CA GLU A 161 -108.48 42.44 -35.50
C GLU A 161 -107.95 42.16 -34.09
N HIS A 162 -108.82 42.09 -33.08
CA HIS A 162 -108.43 41.73 -31.72
C HIS A 162 -107.85 40.30 -31.64
N ALA A 163 -108.43 39.33 -32.35
CA ALA A 163 -107.92 37.96 -32.38
C ALA A 163 -106.53 37.88 -33.04
N GLU A 164 -106.33 38.58 -34.16
CA GLU A 164 -105.03 38.67 -34.85
C GLU A 164 -103.97 39.36 -33.98
N LEU A 165 -104.30 40.49 -33.35
CA LEU A 165 -103.42 41.16 -32.38
C LEU A 165 -103.10 40.28 -31.17
N THR A 166 -104.04 39.45 -30.72
CA THR A 166 -103.83 38.51 -29.61
C THR A 166 -102.82 37.40 -30.00
N GLU A 167 -102.91 36.84 -31.21
CA GLU A 167 -101.93 35.87 -31.70
C GLU A 167 -100.57 36.49 -32.02
N GLN A 168 -100.53 37.72 -32.53
CA GLN A 168 -99.29 38.48 -32.68
C GLN A 168 -98.61 38.71 -31.33
N TYR A 169 -99.36 39.13 -30.30
CA TYR A 169 -98.85 39.30 -28.94
C TYR A 169 -98.33 37.99 -28.34
N LYS A 170 -99.03 36.86 -28.53
CA LYS A 170 -98.55 35.52 -28.14
C LYS A 170 -97.27 35.11 -28.89
N GLY A 171 -97.17 35.43 -30.19
CA GLY A 171 -95.98 35.19 -31.00
C GLY A 171 -94.77 35.97 -30.49
N ILE A 172 -94.93 37.27 -30.27
CA ILE A 172 -93.91 38.16 -29.70
C ILE A 172 -93.52 37.70 -28.29
N SER A 173 -94.49 37.28 -27.46
CA SER A 173 -94.23 36.77 -26.11
C SER A 173 -93.39 35.48 -26.11
N ARG A 174 -93.62 34.57 -27.06
CA ARG A 174 -92.79 33.37 -27.22
C ARG A 174 -91.38 33.70 -27.69
N ALA A 175 -91.24 34.51 -28.74
CA ALA A 175 -89.93 34.97 -29.22
C ALA A 175 -89.14 35.75 -28.14
N HIS A 176 -89.82 36.52 -27.29
CA HIS A 176 -89.19 37.19 -26.14
C HIS A 176 -88.73 36.20 -25.06
N GLY A 177 -89.47 35.11 -24.83
CA GLY A 177 -89.05 34.00 -23.98
C GLY A 177 -87.81 33.28 -24.53
N GLU A 178 -87.84 32.91 -25.81
CA GLU A 178 -86.74 32.26 -26.54
C GLU A 178 -85.46 33.12 -26.46
N LEU A 179 -85.54 34.42 -26.78
CA LEU A 179 -84.41 35.37 -26.65
C LEU A 179 -83.96 35.60 -25.20
N THR A 180 -84.86 35.43 -24.23
CA THR A 180 -84.54 35.50 -22.79
C THR A 180 -83.76 34.28 -22.33
N GLU A 181 -84.11 33.09 -22.82
CA GLU A 181 -83.38 31.85 -22.57
C GLU A 181 -82.00 31.86 -23.26
N GLU A 182 -81.91 32.31 -24.52
CA GLU A 182 -80.64 32.50 -25.22
C GLU A 182 -79.70 33.48 -24.47
N ARG A 183 -80.22 34.63 -24.04
CA ARG A 183 -79.49 35.59 -23.19
C ARG A 183 -78.94 34.92 -21.93
N ASP A 184 -79.75 34.11 -21.25
CA ASP A 184 -79.33 33.47 -20.00
C ASP A 184 -78.35 32.31 -20.25
N ILE A 185 -78.40 31.63 -21.40
CA ILE A 185 -77.38 30.66 -21.83
C ILE A 185 -76.06 31.39 -22.10
N LEU A 186 -76.08 32.47 -22.89
CA LEU A 186 -74.90 33.29 -23.19
C LEU A 186 -74.31 33.93 -21.93
N SER A 187 -75.15 34.38 -20.99
CA SER A 187 -74.69 34.96 -19.71
C SER A 187 -74.04 33.93 -18.80
N ARG A 188 -74.50 32.67 -18.80
CA ARG A 188 -73.81 31.56 -18.11
C ARG A 188 -72.47 31.26 -18.76
N GLN A 189 -72.43 31.11 -20.09
CA GLN A 189 -71.19 30.88 -20.84
C GLN A 189 -70.17 32.01 -20.64
N GLN A 190 -70.61 33.27 -20.60
CA GLN A 190 -69.75 34.41 -20.27
C GLN A 190 -69.20 34.30 -18.83
N GLY A 191 -70.03 33.86 -17.87
CA GLY A 191 -69.59 33.56 -16.51
C GLY A 191 -68.55 32.45 -16.46
N ASP A 192 -68.77 31.34 -17.16
CA ASP A 192 -67.84 30.21 -17.25
C ASP A 192 -66.50 30.62 -17.90
N HIS A 193 -66.56 31.46 -18.95
CA HIS A 193 -65.36 32.02 -19.59
C HIS A 193 -64.60 32.98 -18.66
N VAL A 194 -65.28 33.84 -17.90
CA VAL A 194 -64.65 34.73 -16.91
C VAL A 194 -64.03 33.93 -15.76
N ALA A 195 -64.73 32.91 -15.25
CA ALA A 195 -64.18 32.01 -14.24
C ALA A 195 -62.91 31.31 -14.76
N ARG A 196 -62.92 30.84 -16.01
CA ARG A 196 -61.75 30.20 -16.64
C ARG A 196 -60.58 31.17 -16.88
N ILE A 197 -60.85 32.46 -17.10
CA ILE A 197 -59.80 33.48 -17.18
C ILE A 197 -59.16 33.67 -15.80
N LEU A 198 -59.96 33.81 -14.74
CA LEU A 198 -59.47 33.96 -13.37
C LEU A 198 -58.65 32.74 -12.89
N GLU A 199 -59.06 31.51 -13.24
CA GLU A 199 -58.26 30.30 -13.01
C GLU A 199 -56.87 30.38 -13.67
N LEU A 200 -56.82 30.82 -14.93
CA LEU A 200 -55.57 30.93 -15.69
C LEU A 200 -54.69 32.09 -15.20
N GLU A 201 -55.28 33.17 -14.69
CA GLU A 201 -54.56 34.28 -14.06
C GLU A 201 -53.89 33.84 -12.74
N ASP A 202 -54.55 33.03 -11.91
CA ASP A 202 -53.97 32.45 -10.68
C ASP A 202 -52.87 31.42 -10.99
N ASP A 203 -53.07 30.56 -12.00
CA ASP A 203 -52.03 29.67 -12.53
C ASP A 203 -50.80 30.45 -13.01
N ILE A 204 -51.01 31.54 -13.77
CA ILE A 204 -49.94 32.41 -14.29
C ILE A 204 -49.21 33.13 -13.16
N GLN A 205 -49.91 33.65 -12.15
CA GLN A 205 -49.29 34.27 -10.98
C GLN A 205 -48.47 33.24 -10.20
N THR A 206 -49.05 32.07 -9.90
CA THR A 206 -48.40 30.94 -9.24
C THR A 206 -47.14 30.46 -9.98
N ILE A 207 -47.16 30.43 -11.32
CA ILE A 207 -45.99 30.11 -12.14
C ILE A 207 -44.96 31.24 -12.09
N SER A 208 -45.38 32.50 -12.14
CA SER A 208 -44.50 33.68 -12.09
C SER A 208 -43.74 33.77 -10.76
N GLU A 209 -44.42 33.53 -9.64
CA GLU A 209 -43.80 33.45 -8.32
C GLU A 209 -42.78 32.31 -8.24
N LYS A 210 -43.11 31.12 -8.76
CA LYS A 210 -42.17 29.98 -8.85
C LYS A 210 -40.94 30.32 -9.70
N VAL A 211 -41.11 30.93 -10.88
CA VAL A 211 -40.02 31.37 -11.75
C VAL A 211 -39.13 32.38 -11.01
N LEU A 212 -39.72 33.37 -10.32
CA LEU A 212 -38.96 34.35 -9.55
C LEU A 212 -38.15 33.69 -8.41
N THR A 213 -38.72 32.74 -7.66
CA THR A 213 -37.95 32.01 -6.64
C THR A 213 -36.78 31.23 -7.25
N LYS A 214 -36.94 30.70 -8.47
CA LYS A 214 -35.88 29.96 -9.17
C LYS A 214 -34.81 30.86 -9.78
N GLU A 215 -35.12 32.06 -10.28
CA GLU A 215 -34.07 32.99 -10.70
C GLU A 215 -33.22 33.43 -9.49
N VAL A 216 -33.84 33.70 -8.34
CA VAL A 216 -33.08 34.05 -7.12
C VAL A 216 -32.31 32.85 -6.53
N GLU A 217 -32.75 31.60 -6.73
CA GLU A 217 -31.91 30.42 -6.48
C GLU A 217 -30.74 30.32 -7.47
N LEU A 218 -30.97 30.56 -8.77
CA LEU A 218 -29.94 30.54 -9.81
C LEU A 218 -28.89 31.62 -9.58
N ASP A 219 -29.27 32.83 -9.16
CA ASP A 219 -28.31 33.89 -8.81
C ASP A 219 -27.45 33.52 -7.58
N ARG A 220 -28.05 32.91 -6.53
CA ARG A 220 -27.26 32.38 -5.40
C ARG A 220 -26.26 31.33 -5.85
N VAL A 221 -26.67 30.39 -6.71
CA VAL A 221 -25.76 29.37 -7.27
C VAL A 221 -24.68 30.04 -8.13
N ARG A 222 -25.04 30.97 -9.01
CA ARG A 222 -24.15 31.77 -9.87
C ARG A 222 -23.10 32.50 -9.03
N ASP A 223 -23.46 33.05 -7.88
CA ASP A 223 -22.53 33.70 -6.97
C ASP A 223 -21.65 32.73 -6.18
N THR A 224 -22.16 31.56 -5.76
CA THR A 224 -21.29 30.51 -5.18
C THR A 224 -20.27 29.99 -6.18
N VAL A 225 -20.63 29.85 -7.46
CA VAL A 225 -19.68 29.50 -8.54
C VAL A 225 -18.64 30.60 -8.70
N LYS A 226 -19.03 31.87 -8.81
CA LYS A 226 -18.07 33.00 -8.85
C LYS A 226 -17.15 33.06 -7.63
N ALA A 227 -17.60 32.62 -6.45
CA ALA A 227 -16.77 32.56 -5.25
C ALA A 227 -15.73 31.43 -5.36
N LEU A 228 -16.18 30.22 -5.70
CA LEU A 228 -15.31 29.04 -5.87
C LEU A 228 -14.31 29.20 -7.02
N THR A 229 -14.66 29.87 -8.12
CA THR A 229 -13.71 30.19 -9.20
C THR A 229 -12.59 31.09 -8.70
N ARG A 230 -12.87 32.14 -7.91
CA ARG A 230 -11.83 33.00 -7.33
C ARG A 230 -10.98 32.28 -6.29
N GLU A 231 -11.56 31.35 -5.54
CA GLU A 231 -10.81 30.49 -4.62
C GLU A 231 -9.88 29.53 -5.40
N GLN A 232 -10.35 28.94 -6.49
CA GLN A 232 -9.54 28.12 -7.39
C GLN A 232 -8.40 28.93 -8.03
N GLU A 233 -8.67 30.14 -8.52
CA GLU A 233 -7.67 31.07 -9.05
C GLU A 233 -6.61 31.43 -8.01
N LYS A 234 -7.04 31.71 -6.77
CA LYS A 234 -6.15 31.98 -5.63
C LYS A 234 -5.27 30.76 -5.30
N LEU A 235 -5.86 29.57 -5.20
CA LEU A 235 -5.12 28.34 -4.91
C LEU A 235 -4.13 27.98 -6.03
N LEU A 236 -4.48 28.23 -7.30
CA LEU A 236 -3.58 28.09 -8.43
C LEU A 236 -2.45 29.13 -8.42
N GLY A 237 -2.72 30.36 -7.96
CA GLY A 237 -1.71 31.38 -7.71
C GLY A 237 -0.72 30.93 -6.63
N GLN A 238 -1.23 30.52 -5.46
CA GLN A 238 -0.41 30.03 -4.34
C GLN A 238 0.39 28.77 -4.71
N LEU A 239 -0.15 27.87 -5.53
CA LEU A 239 0.60 26.70 -6.02
C LEU A 239 1.78 27.12 -6.91
N LYS A 240 1.59 28.12 -7.79
CA LYS A 240 2.66 28.66 -8.64
C LYS A 240 3.72 29.42 -7.83
N GLU A 241 3.30 30.15 -6.80
CA GLU A 241 4.18 30.84 -5.85
C GLU A 241 5.07 29.82 -5.13
N VAL A 242 4.48 28.77 -4.54
CA VAL A 242 5.21 27.67 -3.89
C VAL A 242 6.08 26.87 -4.88
N GLN A 243 5.70 26.78 -6.16
CA GLN A 243 6.55 26.19 -7.20
C GLN A 243 7.76 27.08 -7.52
N ALA A 244 7.58 28.39 -7.63
CA ALA A 244 8.68 29.34 -7.86
C ALA A 244 9.63 29.41 -6.65
N ASP A 245 9.10 29.45 -5.42
CA ASP A 245 9.89 29.37 -4.18
C ASP A 245 10.71 28.07 -4.12
N ARG A 246 10.09 26.95 -4.51
CA ARG A 246 10.78 25.65 -4.62
C ARG A 246 11.89 25.73 -5.66
N GLU A 247 11.61 26.16 -6.89
CA GLU A 247 12.57 26.25 -7.98
C GLU A 247 13.75 27.17 -7.63
N GLN A 248 13.48 28.30 -6.95
CA GLN A 248 14.53 29.15 -6.37
C GLN A 248 15.35 28.40 -5.32
N SER A 249 14.70 27.71 -4.36
CA SER A 249 15.43 26.95 -3.33
C SER A 249 16.27 25.80 -3.92
N GLU A 250 15.83 25.18 -5.01
CA GLU A 250 16.61 24.17 -5.73
C GLU A 250 17.80 24.81 -6.47
N ALA A 251 17.60 25.99 -7.08
CA ALA A 251 18.67 26.78 -7.69
C ALA A 251 19.69 27.33 -6.68
N GLU A 252 19.29 27.63 -5.44
CA GLU A 252 20.19 27.98 -4.33
C GLU A 252 20.94 26.76 -3.78
N LEU A 253 20.34 25.55 -3.86
CA LEU A 253 20.97 24.30 -3.44
C LEU A 253 21.98 23.73 -4.46
N GLU A 254 21.80 23.93 -5.77
CA GLU A 254 22.76 23.46 -6.79
C GLU A 254 24.22 23.96 -6.57
N PRO A 255 24.52 25.26 -6.38
CA PRO A 255 25.89 25.71 -6.12
C PRO A 255 26.45 25.17 -4.80
N LEU A 256 25.60 24.88 -3.80
CA LEU A 256 26.00 24.24 -2.54
C LEU A 256 26.29 22.74 -2.73
N LYS A 257 25.55 22.03 -3.57
CA LYS A 257 25.86 20.65 -3.99
C LYS A 257 27.17 20.60 -4.76
N GLU A 258 27.41 21.56 -5.65
CA GLU A 258 28.64 21.66 -6.43
C GLU A 258 29.85 22.00 -5.54
N GLN A 259 29.69 22.93 -4.60
CA GLN A 259 30.73 23.24 -3.59
C GLN A 259 31.02 22.02 -2.69
N LEU A 260 30.00 21.26 -2.30
CA LEU A 260 30.16 20.01 -1.54
C LEU A 260 30.88 18.95 -2.39
N ARG A 261 30.53 18.80 -3.67
CA ARG A 261 31.18 17.88 -4.61
C ARG A 261 32.66 18.22 -4.80
N GLY A 262 33.00 19.48 -5.08
CA GLY A 262 34.39 19.93 -5.15
C GLY A 262 35.15 19.73 -3.83
N SER A 263 34.49 19.92 -2.69
CA SER A 263 35.07 19.63 -1.37
C SER A 263 35.31 18.14 -1.15
N GLN A 264 34.41 17.26 -1.62
CA GLN A 264 34.57 15.81 -1.59
C GLN A 264 35.66 15.31 -2.54
N GLU A 265 35.80 15.89 -3.73
CA GLU A 265 36.86 15.57 -4.69
C GLU A 265 38.24 15.99 -4.16
N LEU A 266 38.34 17.17 -3.54
CA LEU A 266 39.54 17.61 -2.82
C LEU A 266 39.86 16.71 -1.62
N ALA A 267 38.86 16.33 -0.83
CA ALA A 267 39.02 15.41 0.28
C ALA A 267 39.53 14.04 -0.21
N ALA A 268 38.92 13.46 -1.23
CA ALA A 268 39.33 12.19 -1.84
C ALA A 268 40.76 12.26 -2.40
N SER A 269 41.13 13.34 -3.10
CA SER A 269 42.50 13.57 -3.56
C SER A 269 43.50 13.67 -2.40
N SER A 270 43.13 14.37 -1.32
CA SER A 270 43.98 14.46 -0.11
C SER A 270 44.12 13.12 0.61
N GLN A 271 43.06 12.30 0.64
CA GLN A 271 43.07 10.98 1.25
C GLN A 271 43.87 9.98 0.40
N GLN A 272 43.81 10.06 -0.93
CA GLN A 272 44.65 9.28 -1.83
C GLN A 272 46.14 9.63 -1.66
N LYS A 273 46.46 10.92 -1.48
CA LYS A 273 47.83 11.35 -1.13
C LYS A 273 48.25 10.81 0.24
N ALA A 274 47.36 10.83 1.23
CA ALA A 274 47.63 10.27 2.56
C ALA A 274 47.82 8.73 2.53
N THR A 275 47.10 7.99 1.70
CA THR A 275 47.34 6.54 1.53
C THR A 275 48.66 6.26 0.84
N LEU A 276 49.03 7.01 -0.22
CA LEU A 276 50.33 6.85 -0.89
C LEU A 276 51.50 7.15 0.07
N LEU A 277 51.44 8.25 0.82
CA LEU A 277 52.43 8.56 1.87
C LEU A 277 52.45 7.49 2.98
N GLY A 278 51.31 6.87 3.28
CA GLY A 278 51.21 5.74 4.20
C GLY A 278 51.88 4.46 3.66
N GLU A 279 51.72 4.17 2.37
CA GLU A 279 52.36 3.05 1.67
C GLU A 279 53.87 3.25 1.54
N GLU A 280 54.33 4.47 1.23
CA GLU A 280 55.75 4.84 1.24
C GLU A 280 56.37 4.68 2.64
N LEU A 281 55.70 5.18 3.68
CA LEU A 281 56.14 5.04 5.06
C LEU A 281 56.15 3.57 5.52
N ALA A 282 55.16 2.78 5.13
CA ALA A 282 55.11 1.34 5.41
C ALA A 282 56.21 0.58 4.66
N SER A 283 56.52 0.95 3.41
CA SER A 283 57.62 0.39 2.63
C SER A 283 58.98 0.72 3.26
N ALA A 284 59.18 1.95 3.71
CA ALA A 284 60.37 2.39 4.43
C ALA A 284 60.52 1.67 5.80
N ALA A 285 59.43 1.51 6.55
CA ALA A 285 59.42 0.73 7.79
C ALA A 285 59.76 -0.75 7.52
N ALA A 286 59.17 -1.37 6.51
CA ALA A 286 59.48 -2.73 6.10
C ALA A 286 60.91 -2.89 5.57
N ALA A 287 61.53 -1.84 5.01
CA ALA A 287 62.94 -1.82 4.61
C ALA A 287 63.86 -1.73 5.84
N ARG A 288 63.52 -0.88 6.81
CA ARG A 288 64.21 -0.80 8.12
C ARG A 288 64.15 -2.15 8.85
N ASP A 289 62.99 -2.80 8.87
CA ASP A 289 62.80 -4.04 9.62
C ASP A 289 63.53 -5.22 8.95
N ARG A 290 63.65 -5.20 7.62
CA ARG A 290 64.54 -6.11 6.87
C ARG A 290 66.01 -5.91 7.23
N THR A 291 66.53 -4.67 7.21
CA THR A 291 67.96 -4.43 7.54
C THR A 291 68.27 -4.69 9.01
N ILE A 292 67.31 -4.46 9.93
CA ILE A 292 67.41 -4.91 11.33
C ILE A 292 67.48 -6.44 11.41
N ALA A 293 66.60 -7.16 10.71
CA ALA A 293 66.61 -8.63 10.70
C ALA A 293 67.89 -9.23 10.08
N GLU A 294 68.43 -8.61 9.03
CA GLU A 294 69.71 -8.96 8.40
C GLU A 294 70.89 -8.71 9.34
N LEU A 295 70.91 -7.58 10.05
CA LEU A 295 71.90 -7.29 11.09
C LEU A 295 71.82 -8.31 12.25
N HIS A 296 70.62 -8.71 12.67
CA HIS A 296 70.45 -9.76 13.66
C HIS A 296 70.92 -11.13 13.15
N ARG A 297 70.67 -11.47 11.88
CA ARG A 297 71.18 -12.71 11.26
C ARG A 297 72.70 -12.72 11.19
N SER A 298 73.32 -11.64 10.70
CA SER A 298 74.78 -11.49 10.65
C SER A 298 75.43 -11.60 12.03
N ARG A 299 74.80 -11.03 13.08
CA ARG A 299 75.26 -11.21 14.47
C ARG A 299 75.21 -12.67 14.95
N LEU A 300 74.21 -13.45 14.52
CA LEU A 300 74.11 -14.89 14.83
C LEU A 300 75.14 -15.70 14.03
N GLU A 301 75.33 -15.41 12.74
CA GLU A 301 76.37 -16.03 11.90
C GLU A 301 77.78 -15.79 12.47
N VAL A 302 78.06 -14.57 12.94
CA VAL A 302 79.31 -14.23 13.64
C VAL A 302 79.43 -14.98 14.97
N ALA A 303 78.35 -15.20 15.72
CA ALA A 303 78.37 -16.00 16.94
C ALA A 303 78.64 -17.50 16.64
N GLU A 304 78.04 -18.04 15.58
CA GLU A 304 78.26 -19.42 15.11
C GLU A 304 79.71 -19.65 14.67
N VAL A 305 80.29 -18.72 13.90
CA VAL A 305 81.70 -18.78 13.49
C VAL A 305 82.66 -18.67 14.68
N ASN A 306 82.35 -17.81 15.67
CA ASN A 306 83.13 -17.75 16.91
C ASN A 306 83.01 -19.03 17.75
N GLY A 307 81.85 -19.69 17.75
CA GLY A 307 81.66 -21.02 18.34
C GLY A 307 82.58 -22.06 17.71
N ARG A 308 82.55 -22.19 16.37
CA ARG A 308 83.46 -23.08 15.61
C ARG A 308 84.93 -22.78 15.85
N LEU A 309 85.30 -21.50 15.97
CA LEU A 309 86.67 -21.08 16.28
C LEU A 309 87.10 -21.54 17.69
N ALA A 310 86.19 -21.48 18.67
CA ALA A 310 86.44 -21.97 20.02
C ALA A 310 86.55 -23.50 20.07
N GLU A 311 85.70 -24.23 19.34
CA GLU A 311 85.75 -25.69 19.19
C GLU A 311 87.06 -26.17 18.56
N LEU A 312 87.47 -25.58 17.42
CA LEU A 312 88.76 -25.87 16.79
C LEU A 312 89.95 -25.51 17.68
N SER A 313 89.83 -24.44 18.48
CA SER A 313 90.84 -24.04 19.47
C SER A 313 90.89 -24.95 20.69
N LEU A 314 89.82 -25.67 21.00
CA LEU A 314 89.80 -26.75 22.00
C LEU A 314 90.48 -27.99 21.43
N HIS A 315 90.05 -28.45 20.25
CA HIS A 315 90.63 -29.60 19.55
C HIS A 315 92.16 -29.47 19.42
N LEU A 316 92.67 -28.30 19.00
CA LEU A 316 94.11 -28.08 18.86
C LEU A 316 94.87 -28.12 20.21
N LYS A 317 94.22 -27.83 21.35
CA LYS A 317 94.80 -28.02 22.69
C LYS A 317 94.76 -29.49 23.11
N GLU A 318 93.70 -30.21 22.76
CA GLU A 318 93.53 -31.63 23.04
C GLU A 318 94.53 -32.48 22.25
N GLU A 319 94.65 -32.28 20.94
CA GLU A 319 95.69 -32.87 20.08
C GLU A 319 97.10 -32.58 20.62
N LYS A 320 97.37 -31.32 21.02
CA LYS A 320 98.65 -30.95 21.63
C LYS A 320 98.90 -31.65 22.99
N SER A 321 97.84 -31.97 23.74
CA SER A 321 97.93 -32.77 24.96
C SER A 321 98.16 -34.26 24.65
N GLN A 322 97.47 -34.82 23.65
CA GLN A 322 97.66 -36.19 23.17
C GLN A 322 99.11 -36.39 22.70
N TRP A 323 99.60 -35.55 21.79
CA TRP A 323 101.00 -35.57 21.32
C TRP A 323 102.01 -35.46 22.46
N SER A 324 101.72 -34.66 23.50
CA SER A 324 102.59 -34.57 24.68
C SER A 324 102.60 -35.84 25.53
N LYS A 325 101.51 -36.62 25.55
CA LYS A 325 101.45 -37.93 26.22
C LYS A 325 102.16 -39.00 25.39
N GLU A 326 101.92 -39.04 24.08
CA GLU A 326 102.60 -39.95 23.15
C GLU A 326 104.12 -39.76 23.19
N ARG A 327 104.59 -38.51 23.12
CA ARG A 327 106.03 -38.20 23.21
C ARG A 327 106.64 -38.66 24.53
N ALA A 328 105.90 -38.60 25.63
CA ALA A 328 106.35 -39.11 26.93
C ALA A 328 106.41 -40.66 26.95
N GLY A 329 105.40 -41.33 26.40
CA GLY A 329 105.38 -42.80 26.27
C GLY A 329 106.49 -43.33 25.38
N LEU A 330 106.75 -42.67 24.24
CA LEU A 330 107.86 -43.01 23.34
C LEU A 330 109.23 -42.86 24.03
N LEU A 331 109.44 -41.77 24.80
CA LEU A 331 110.67 -41.59 25.59
C LEU A 331 110.82 -42.70 26.65
N GLN A 332 109.75 -43.08 27.34
CA GLN A 332 109.78 -44.16 28.33
C GLN A 332 110.09 -45.53 27.68
N SER A 333 109.56 -45.79 26.48
CA SER A 333 109.87 -47.00 25.70
C SER A 333 111.33 -47.02 25.22
N VAL A 334 111.89 -45.88 24.83
CA VAL A 334 113.31 -45.76 24.45
C VAL A 334 114.23 -46.03 25.65
N GLU A 335 113.89 -45.52 26.84
CA GLU A 335 114.68 -45.79 28.05
C GLU A 335 114.62 -47.28 28.45
N ALA A 336 113.45 -47.92 28.34
CA ALA A 336 113.29 -49.35 28.59
C ALA A 336 114.13 -50.22 27.63
N GLU A 337 114.25 -49.86 26.36
CA GLU A 337 115.12 -50.59 25.42
C GLU A 337 116.61 -50.29 25.65
N LYS A 338 117.01 -49.11 26.15
CA LYS A 338 118.39 -48.88 26.61
C LYS A 338 118.77 -49.81 27.76
N ASP A 339 117.91 -49.93 28.79
CA ASP A 339 118.12 -50.85 29.92
C ASP A 339 118.27 -52.30 29.46
N LYS A 340 117.55 -52.68 28.41
CA LYS A 340 117.57 -54.00 27.78
C LYS A 340 118.88 -54.23 27.01
N ILE A 341 119.35 -53.22 26.27
CA ILE A 341 120.66 -53.22 25.60
C ILE A 341 121.78 -53.34 26.63
N LEU A 342 121.74 -52.58 27.73
CA LEU A 342 122.75 -52.65 28.80
C LEU A 342 122.84 -54.06 29.43
N LYS A 343 121.70 -54.72 29.64
CA LYS A 343 121.65 -56.12 30.12
C LYS A 343 122.27 -57.10 29.13
N LEU A 344 122.00 -56.93 27.83
CA LEU A 344 122.60 -57.75 26.77
C LEU A 344 124.11 -57.51 26.65
N SER A 345 124.58 -56.26 26.73
CA SER A 345 126.01 -55.93 26.73
C SER A 345 126.76 -56.54 27.92
N ALA A 346 126.15 -56.57 29.11
CA ALA A 346 126.74 -57.22 30.29
C ALA A 346 126.88 -58.75 30.10
N GLU A 347 125.88 -59.40 29.52
CA GLU A 347 125.91 -60.84 29.24
C GLU A 347 126.90 -61.21 28.13
N ILE A 348 127.03 -60.37 27.08
CA ILE A 348 128.07 -60.51 26.06
C ILE A 348 129.47 -60.48 26.71
N LEU A 349 129.75 -59.47 27.53
CA LEU A 349 131.02 -59.35 28.26
C LEU A 349 131.32 -60.56 29.17
N ARG A 350 130.28 -61.14 29.79
CA ARG A 350 130.39 -62.36 30.60
C ARG A 350 130.76 -63.58 29.74
N LEU A 351 130.15 -63.73 28.57
CA LEU A 351 130.41 -64.82 27.64
C LEU A 351 131.78 -64.69 26.96
N GLU A 352 132.18 -63.47 26.57
CA GLU A 352 133.52 -63.19 26.01
C GLU A 352 134.63 -63.56 27.01
N LYS A 353 134.45 -63.22 28.29
CA LYS A 353 135.39 -63.62 29.34
C LYS A 353 135.52 -65.15 29.46
N ALA A 354 134.39 -65.86 29.54
CA ALA A 354 134.39 -67.32 29.67
C ALA A 354 135.04 -68.02 28.46
N VAL A 355 134.78 -67.53 27.24
CA VAL A 355 135.43 -68.01 26.01
C VAL A 355 136.95 -67.76 26.02
N GLN A 356 137.41 -66.68 26.67
CA GLN A 356 138.84 -66.40 26.81
C GLN A 356 139.53 -67.28 27.86
N GLU A 357 138.81 -67.64 28.93
CA GLU A 357 139.28 -68.59 29.96
C GLU A 357 139.38 -70.03 29.41
N GLU A 358 138.39 -70.48 28.62
CA GLU A 358 138.46 -71.74 27.86
C GLU A 358 139.66 -71.77 26.89
N ARG A 359 139.93 -70.66 26.18
CA ARG A 359 141.09 -70.55 25.27
C ARG A 359 142.43 -70.70 25.98
N THR A 360 142.59 -70.16 27.19
CA THR A 360 143.84 -70.31 27.94
C THR A 360 143.99 -71.73 28.51
N GLN A 361 142.93 -72.33 29.04
CA GLN A 361 142.95 -73.74 29.48
C GLN A 361 143.29 -74.70 28.33
N ASN A 362 142.66 -74.52 27.16
CA ASN A 362 142.95 -75.32 25.97
C ASN A 362 144.43 -75.19 25.50
N GLN A 363 145.06 -74.05 25.75
CA GLN A 363 146.48 -73.84 25.46
C GLN A 363 147.40 -74.51 26.51
N VAL A 364 147.01 -74.56 27.78
CA VAL A 364 147.72 -75.31 28.85
C VAL A 364 147.71 -76.81 28.54
N PHE A 365 146.53 -77.40 28.28
CA PHE A 365 146.41 -78.82 27.95
C PHE A 365 147.24 -79.24 26.72
N LYS A 366 147.42 -78.35 25.73
CA LYS A 366 148.32 -78.59 24.59
C LYS A 366 149.79 -78.66 25.00
N THR A 367 150.23 -77.84 25.95
CA THR A 367 151.61 -77.88 26.45
C THR A 367 151.88 -79.10 27.34
N GLU A 368 150.90 -79.53 28.13
CA GLU A 368 150.99 -80.77 28.92
C GLU A 368 151.02 -82.00 28.01
N LEU A 369 150.13 -82.09 27.02
CA LEU A 369 150.10 -83.18 26.04
C LEU A 369 151.36 -83.27 25.17
N ALA A 370 152.07 -82.15 24.97
CA ALA A 370 153.38 -82.16 24.32
C ALA A 370 154.46 -82.76 25.24
N ARG A 371 154.52 -82.27 26.49
CA ARG A 371 155.46 -82.75 27.52
C ARG A 371 155.34 -84.25 27.77
N GLU A 372 154.11 -84.78 27.81
CA GLU A 372 153.85 -86.20 28.05
C GLU A 372 154.33 -87.09 26.89
N LYS A 373 154.21 -86.61 25.65
CA LYS A 373 154.74 -87.30 24.46
C LYS A 373 156.26 -87.32 24.44
N ASP A 374 156.90 -86.21 24.79
CA ASP A 374 158.36 -86.13 24.86
C ASP A 374 158.90 -87.06 25.96
N SER A 375 158.25 -87.09 27.13
CA SER A 375 158.54 -88.03 28.22
C SER A 375 158.42 -89.49 27.77
N SER A 376 157.30 -89.84 27.13
CA SER A 376 157.05 -91.19 26.59
C SER A 376 158.09 -91.61 25.54
N LEU A 377 158.57 -90.67 24.72
CA LEU A 377 159.57 -90.91 23.69
C LEU A 377 160.96 -91.18 24.30
N VAL A 378 161.32 -90.49 25.39
CA VAL A 378 162.56 -90.74 26.14
C VAL A 378 162.54 -92.15 26.75
N GLN A 379 161.49 -92.52 27.49
CA GLN A 379 161.36 -93.86 28.09
C GLN A 379 161.43 -94.98 27.03
N LEU A 380 160.75 -94.81 25.88
CA LEU A 380 160.84 -95.75 24.75
C LEU A 380 162.25 -95.86 24.15
N SER A 381 163.08 -94.82 24.27
CA SER A 381 164.48 -94.86 23.83
C SER A 381 165.39 -95.58 24.84
N GLU A 382 165.11 -95.43 26.13
CA GLU A 382 165.86 -96.03 27.24
C GLU A 382 165.62 -97.55 27.30
N SER A 383 164.36 -97.99 27.34
CA SER A 383 164.03 -99.43 27.34
C SER A 383 164.55 -100.14 26.09
N LYS A 384 164.59 -99.45 24.94
CA LYS A 384 165.14 -99.99 23.69
C LYS A 384 166.67 -100.15 23.75
N ARG A 385 167.36 -99.32 24.54
CA ARG A 385 168.80 -99.42 24.81
C ARG A 385 169.10 -100.59 25.75
N GLU A 386 168.42 -100.68 26.88
CA GLU A 386 168.52 -101.79 27.84
C GLU A 386 168.33 -103.14 27.13
N LEU A 387 167.31 -103.24 26.26
CA LEU A 387 167.03 -104.44 25.48
C LEU A 387 168.14 -104.77 24.45
N THR A 388 168.94 -103.80 23.98
CA THR A 388 170.16 -104.09 23.20
C THR A 388 171.34 -104.51 24.08
N GLU A 389 171.49 -103.96 25.28
CA GLU A 389 172.56 -104.30 26.22
C GLU A 389 172.34 -105.72 26.80
N LEU A 390 171.11 -106.08 27.17
CA LEU A 390 170.71 -107.45 27.55
C LEU A 390 170.95 -108.49 26.43
N ARG A 391 170.67 -108.14 25.17
CA ARG A 391 171.01 -108.99 24.00
C ARG A 391 172.53 -109.13 23.78
N SER A 392 173.35 -108.29 24.39
CA SER A 392 174.81 -108.43 24.38
C SER A 392 175.23 -109.42 25.48
N ALA A 393 174.75 -109.21 26.70
CA ALA A 393 175.01 -110.08 27.85
C ALA A 393 174.60 -111.54 27.57
N LEU A 394 173.41 -111.76 26.98
CA LEU A 394 172.94 -113.10 26.60
C LEU A 394 173.92 -113.83 25.66
N ARG A 395 174.54 -113.12 24.72
CA ARG A 395 175.52 -113.70 23.77
C ARG A 395 176.89 -113.99 24.41
N VAL A 396 177.23 -113.36 25.52
CA VAL A 396 178.43 -113.68 26.31
C VAL A 396 178.17 -114.96 27.10
N LEU A 397 177.08 -115.00 27.88
CA LEU A 397 176.63 -116.18 28.63
C LEU A 397 176.45 -117.42 27.73
N GLN A 398 175.97 -117.24 26.49
CA GLN A 398 175.86 -118.31 25.51
C GLN A 398 177.22 -118.94 25.18
N LYS A 399 178.28 -118.13 25.02
CA LYS A 399 179.65 -118.61 24.76
C LYS A 399 180.29 -119.25 25.99
N GLU A 400 180.10 -118.66 27.17
CA GLU A 400 180.59 -119.23 28.42
C GLU A 400 179.98 -120.62 28.66
N LYS A 401 178.68 -120.79 28.37
CA LYS A 401 178.01 -122.09 28.39
C LYS A 401 178.59 -123.08 27.36
N GLU A 402 178.88 -122.64 26.15
CA GLU A 402 179.50 -123.47 25.10
C GLU A 402 180.91 -123.93 25.53
N GLN A 403 181.70 -123.04 26.12
CA GLN A 403 183.04 -123.34 26.65
C GLN A 403 183.00 -124.32 27.83
N VAL A 404 182.05 -124.15 28.77
CA VAL A 404 181.79 -125.14 29.85
C VAL A 404 181.31 -126.49 29.29
N GLN A 405 180.69 -126.52 28.10
CA GLN A 405 180.35 -127.77 27.42
C GLN A 405 181.54 -128.44 26.72
N GLU A 406 182.58 -127.69 26.32
CA GLU A 406 183.86 -128.23 25.86
C GLU A 406 184.65 -128.83 27.05
N GLU A 407 184.80 -128.08 28.16
CA GLU A 407 185.41 -128.58 29.41
C GLU A 407 184.72 -129.87 29.92
N LYS A 408 183.39 -129.93 29.85
CA LYS A 408 182.61 -131.13 30.18
C LYS A 408 182.92 -132.33 29.27
N GLN A 409 183.27 -132.11 28.00
CA GLN A 409 183.62 -133.20 27.08
C GLN A 409 185.04 -133.72 27.31
N GLU A 410 186.00 -132.86 27.67
CA GLU A 410 187.32 -133.31 28.15
C GLU A 410 187.18 -134.17 29.42
N LEU A 411 186.28 -133.79 30.34
CA LEU A 411 185.96 -134.57 31.53
C LEU A 411 185.34 -135.96 31.19
N LEU A 412 184.55 -136.05 30.12
CA LEU A 412 183.98 -137.31 29.62
C LEU A 412 185.01 -138.20 28.91
N GLU A 413 186.01 -137.61 28.25
CA GLU A 413 187.17 -138.36 27.77
C GLU A 413 188.01 -138.92 28.93
N TYR A 414 188.09 -138.19 30.05
CA TYR A 414 188.77 -138.68 31.25
C TYR A 414 188.02 -139.87 31.88
N MET A 415 186.69 -139.79 32.00
CA MET A 415 185.86 -140.91 32.50
C MET A 415 185.99 -142.18 31.65
N ARG A 416 185.91 -142.09 30.31
CA ARG A 416 186.04 -143.29 29.44
C ARG A 416 187.42 -143.95 29.53
N LYS A 417 188.47 -143.23 29.95
CA LYS A 417 189.81 -143.78 30.25
C LYS A 417 189.85 -144.55 31.59
N LEU A 418 188.87 -144.38 32.48
CA LEU A 418 188.68 -145.25 33.67
C LEU A 418 187.87 -146.52 33.35
N GLU A 419 186.77 -146.42 32.60
CA GLU A 419 185.88 -147.56 32.28
C GLU A 419 186.64 -148.72 31.61
N ALA A 420 187.62 -148.39 30.76
CA ALA A 420 188.53 -149.34 30.11
C ALA A 420 189.40 -150.21 31.07
N ARG A 421 189.26 -150.06 32.40
CA ARG A 421 190.06 -150.78 33.41
C ARG A 421 189.29 -151.78 34.27
N LEU A 422 187.94 -151.84 34.22
CA LEU A 422 187.15 -152.63 35.16
C LEU A 422 186.63 -153.98 34.61
N GLU A 423 185.99 -154.00 33.43
CA GLU A 423 185.23 -155.18 32.94
C GLU A 423 186.08 -156.39 32.50
N LYS A 424 187.39 -156.40 32.79
CA LYS A 424 188.34 -157.41 32.32
C LYS A 424 188.57 -158.54 33.34
N VAL A 425 187.61 -158.76 34.25
CA VAL A 425 187.79 -159.53 35.50
C VAL A 425 186.64 -160.50 35.82
N ALA A 426 185.46 -160.36 35.20
CA ALA A 426 184.29 -161.19 35.48
C ALA A 426 183.99 -162.20 34.36
N ASP A 427 184.42 -163.45 34.54
CA ASP A 427 183.95 -164.60 33.77
C ASP A 427 182.66 -165.20 34.36
N GLU A 428 182.00 -166.06 33.59
CA GLU A 428 180.83 -166.88 33.95
C GLU A 428 179.51 -166.15 34.32
N LYS A 429 178.67 -166.01 33.28
CA LYS A 429 177.24 -166.42 33.24
C LYS A 429 176.16 -165.31 33.18
N TRP A 430 175.78 -165.03 31.92
CA TRP A 430 174.51 -164.45 31.44
C TRP A 430 174.30 -162.95 31.74
N ASN A 431 173.93 -162.08 30.81
CA ASN A 431 172.92 -162.09 29.72
C ASN A 431 171.51 -161.73 30.22
N GLU A 432 170.94 -160.69 29.61
CA GLU A 432 169.53 -160.23 29.67
C GLU A 432 168.97 -159.71 31.02
N ASP A 433 168.99 -158.38 31.12
CA ASP A 433 167.79 -157.51 31.21
C ASP A 433 167.01 -157.34 32.53
N ALA A 434 166.13 -156.33 32.50
CA ALA A 434 164.96 -156.10 33.37
C ALA A 434 165.18 -155.80 34.88
N ALA A 435 165.36 -154.49 35.16
CA ALA A 435 164.47 -153.67 36.02
C ALA A 435 164.34 -153.94 37.55
N THR A 436 163.74 -152.96 38.25
CA THR A 436 163.22 -153.01 39.64
C THR A 436 164.26 -153.26 40.76
N GLU A 437 164.13 -152.77 42.01
CA GLU A 437 163.21 -151.80 42.65
C GLU A 437 163.84 -151.25 43.97
N ASP A 438 163.29 -150.16 44.49
CA ASP A 438 163.10 -149.80 45.92
C ASP A 438 164.25 -149.63 46.98
N GLU A 439 163.84 -149.00 48.10
CA GLU A 439 164.37 -149.01 49.49
C GLU A 439 165.70 -148.28 49.82
N GLU A 440 165.89 -147.54 50.94
CA GLU A 440 164.95 -146.96 51.94
C GLU A 440 165.68 -145.84 52.79
N ALA A 441 165.09 -145.46 53.95
CA ALA A 441 165.62 -144.59 55.04
C ALA A 441 165.47 -143.04 54.95
N THR A 442 165.32 -142.39 56.12
CA THR A 442 164.47 -141.18 56.27
C THR A 442 164.88 -140.13 57.35
N ALA A 443 164.12 -139.00 57.36
CA ALA A 443 164.00 -137.92 58.36
C ALA A 443 165.08 -136.80 58.40
N GLY A 444 164.76 -135.50 58.49
CA GLY A 444 163.44 -134.79 58.43
C GLY A 444 163.63 -133.27 58.17
N LEU A 445 162.80 -132.63 57.32
CA LEU A 445 161.66 -131.75 57.66
C LEU A 445 162.04 -130.44 58.41
N SER A 446 161.62 -129.22 58.00
CA SER A 446 160.35 -128.78 57.40
C SER A 446 160.55 -127.50 56.51
N CYS A 447 160.12 -127.48 55.23
CA CYS A 447 158.95 -126.73 54.66
C CYS A 447 159.10 -125.19 54.44
N PRO A 448 158.31 -124.51 53.57
CA PRO A 448 157.67 -124.91 52.29
C PRO A 448 157.82 -123.85 51.14
N ALA A 449 157.08 -124.05 50.01
CA ALA A 449 156.58 -123.09 48.98
C ALA A 449 157.38 -121.79 48.65
N ALA A 450 157.85 -121.52 47.42
CA ALA A 450 157.20 -121.44 46.09
C ALA A 450 156.56 -120.07 45.73
N LEU A 451 156.95 -119.55 44.55
CA LEU A 451 156.49 -118.33 43.86
C LEU A 451 157.00 -116.97 44.38
N THR A 452 156.78 -115.97 43.50
CA THR A 452 156.98 -114.51 43.60
C THR A 452 158.39 -113.95 43.82
N ASP A 453 158.72 -113.01 42.94
CA ASP A 453 159.96 -112.24 42.86
C ASP A 453 159.82 -110.95 43.68
N SER A 454 160.84 -110.62 44.47
CA SER A 454 161.11 -109.35 45.17
C SER A 454 159.92 -108.50 45.69
N GLU A 455 159.53 -108.76 46.95
CA GLU A 455 158.60 -107.98 47.79
C GLU A 455 159.26 -107.74 49.18
N ASP A 456 159.17 -106.59 49.88
CA ASP A 456 158.82 -105.20 49.52
C ASP A 456 159.37 -104.21 50.61
N GLU A 457 159.29 -102.89 50.36
CA GLU A 457 159.51 -101.71 51.24
C GLU A 457 160.75 -101.56 52.17
N SER A 458 161.42 -100.41 52.03
CA SER A 458 161.69 -99.53 53.18
C SER A 458 161.58 -98.05 52.76
N PRO A 459 161.09 -97.15 53.63
CA PRO A 459 160.42 -95.93 53.19
C PRO A 459 161.32 -94.67 53.32
N GLU A 460 160.67 -93.51 53.23
CA GLU A 460 161.24 -92.15 53.19
C GLU A 460 161.83 -91.84 51.80
N ASP A 461 161.32 -90.81 51.10
CA ASP A 461 161.56 -89.45 51.57
C ASP A 461 160.33 -88.50 51.65
N MET A 462 160.41 -87.61 52.63
CA MET A 462 159.78 -86.27 52.73
C MET A 462 158.31 -86.04 52.29
N ARG A 463 157.40 -86.41 53.21
CA ARG A 463 156.38 -85.52 53.85
C ARG A 463 155.95 -84.24 53.09
N LEU A 464 154.69 -84.18 52.63
CA LEU A 464 153.49 -83.61 53.31
C LEU A 464 153.11 -82.16 52.83
N PRO A 465 151.82 -81.74 53.01
CA PRO A 465 151.15 -80.73 52.15
C PRO A 465 150.63 -79.56 53.06
N PRO A 466 149.34 -79.13 53.19
CA PRO A 466 148.13 -79.20 52.33
C PRO A 466 147.27 -77.89 52.23
N TYR A 467 146.19 -78.03 51.47
CA TYR A 467 144.90 -77.30 51.45
C TYR A 467 144.46 -76.40 52.64
N GLY A 468 143.66 -75.38 52.31
CA GLY A 468 142.77 -74.60 53.21
C GLY A 468 141.53 -74.05 52.46
N LEU A 469 140.46 -73.65 53.17
CA LEU A 469 139.09 -73.39 52.62
C LEU A 469 138.43 -72.08 53.14
N CYS A 470 137.17 -71.80 52.70
CA CYS A 470 136.18 -70.79 53.16
C CYS A 470 136.30 -69.36 52.55
N GLU A 471 135.25 -68.65 52.05
CA GLU A 471 133.89 -68.24 52.53
C GLU A 471 133.87 -66.89 53.30
N ARG A 472 132.85 -65.98 53.29
CA ARG A 472 131.48 -65.93 52.70
C ARG A 472 130.85 -64.50 52.85
N GLY A 473 129.91 -64.07 51.98
CA GLY A 473 128.86 -63.08 52.34
C GLY A 473 128.44 -62.00 51.32
N ASP A 474 127.19 -61.50 51.39
CA ASP A 474 126.60 -60.51 50.43
C ASP A 474 125.35 -59.72 50.97
N ILE A 475 125.06 -58.53 50.38
CA ILE A 475 123.79 -57.73 50.29
C ILE A 475 122.93 -57.30 51.54
N SER A 476 122.51 -56.01 51.63
CA SER A 476 121.08 -55.53 51.67
C SER A 476 120.78 -54.09 52.19
N SER A 477 119.66 -53.49 51.71
CA SER A 477 118.70 -52.49 52.35
C SER A 477 118.29 -51.24 51.52
N SER A 478 117.21 -50.53 51.93
CA SER A 478 116.44 -49.45 51.21
C SER A 478 115.81 -48.44 52.23
N PRO A 479 114.66 -47.71 52.05
CA PRO A 479 114.04 -46.91 50.96
C PRO A 479 113.51 -45.48 51.41
N ALA A 480 112.71 -44.74 50.59
CA ALA A 480 111.53 -43.87 50.92
C ALA A 480 111.39 -42.47 50.19
N GLY A 481 110.16 -41.89 50.13
CA GLY A 481 109.76 -40.56 49.56
C GLY A 481 109.03 -39.65 50.60
N PRO A 482 107.93 -38.86 50.33
CA PRO A 482 107.24 -38.38 49.09
C PRO A 482 106.67 -36.88 49.16
N ARG A 483 105.67 -36.48 48.30
CA ARG A 483 104.63 -35.38 48.46
C ARG A 483 105.04 -33.87 48.29
N GLU A 484 104.21 -32.80 48.11
CA GLU A 484 102.83 -32.38 47.59
C GLU A 484 102.69 -30.81 47.83
N VAL A 485 101.84 -29.85 47.32
CA VAL A 485 100.75 -29.62 46.29
C VAL A 485 100.60 -28.07 45.92
N SER A 486 99.88 -27.72 44.82
CA SER A 486 98.93 -26.54 44.57
C SER A 486 99.28 -25.02 44.36
N ALA A 487 98.57 -24.41 43.37
CA ALA A 487 97.89 -23.06 43.30
C ALA A 487 98.65 -21.67 43.21
N VAL A 488 98.05 -20.50 42.84
CA VAL A 488 97.21 -20.05 41.67
C VAL A 488 96.94 -18.49 41.59
N VAL A 489 96.89 -17.88 40.38
CA VAL A 489 96.23 -16.59 39.92
C VAL A 489 96.60 -15.17 40.45
N VAL A 490 96.56 -14.13 39.57
CA VAL A 490 95.93 -12.77 39.72
C VAL A 490 95.99 -11.94 38.39
N ILE A 491 95.07 -10.97 38.17
CA ILE A 491 94.89 -10.12 36.95
C ILE A 491 94.58 -8.64 37.34
N SER A 492 94.79 -7.65 36.45
CA SER A 492 94.43 -6.22 36.64
C SER A 492 93.88 -5.53 35.36
N GLN A 493 93.31 -4.31 35.45
CA GLN A 493 92.49 -3.62 34.40
C GLN A 493 92.98 -2.17 33.98
N PRO A 494 92.16 -1.16 33.52
CA PRO A 494 91.98 -0.84 32.08
C PRO A 494 91.96 0.69 31.67
N ALA A 495 91.75 1.00 30.38
CA ALA A 495 91.29 2.28 29.75
C ALA A 495 91.00 2.04 28.22
N PRO A 496 90.44 2.93 27.34
CA PRO A 496 90.25 4.40 27.45
C PRO A 496 89.04 5.10 26.70
N ILE A 497 88.98 6.46 26.80
CA ILE A 497 88.53 7.48 25.79
C ILE A 497 87.02 7.71 25.43
N ALA A 498 86.69 8.99 25.13
CA ALA A 498 85.45 9.56 24.58
C ALA A 498 85.77 10.73 23.61
N PRO A 499 84.78 11.30 22.85
CA PRO A 499 84.74 12.77 22.64
C PRO A 499 83.32 13.39 22.55
N HIS A 500 83.22 14.68 22.18
CA HIS A 500 82.00 15.52 22.23
C HIS A 500 81.79 16.41 20.97
N LEU A 501 80.57 16.96 20.86
CA LEU A 501 80.18 18.29 20.29
C LEU A 501 80.08 18.59 18.76
N SER A 502 78.98 19.30 18.43
CA SER A 502 78.75 20.33 17.36
C SER A 502 78.80 20.01 15.84
N GLY A 503 77.83 20.59 15.10
CA GLY A 503 77.90 20.91 13.65
C GLY A 503 78.11 22.43 13.42
N PRO A 504 77.61 23.10 12.35
CA PRO A 504 76.75 22.67 11.23
C PRO A 504 77.31 23.11 9.82
N ALA A 505 76.43 23.34 8.83
CA ALA A 505 76.65 24.01 7.51
C ALA A 505 77.44 23.20 6.42
N GLU A 506 77.31 23.41 5.10
CA GLU A 506 76.34 24.14 4.25
C GLU A 506 76.37 23.63 2.77
N ASP A 507 75.31 23.93 2.01
CA ASP A 507 75.22 24.27 0.56
C ASP A 507 75.69 23.42 -0.67
N SER A 508 74.82 23.52 -1.71
CA SER A 508 75.11 23.76 -3.15
C SER A 508 75.29 22.64 -4.21
N SER A 509 75.07 23.05 -5.49
CA SER A 509 75.08 22.33 -6.80
C SER A 509 73.71 21.76 -7.25
N SER A 510 73.06 22.27 -8.31
CA SER A 510 73.28 22.07 -9.78
C SER A 510 72.98 20.62 -10.26
N ASP A 511 72.36 20.36 -11.42
CA ASP A 511 72.14 21.21 -12.62
C ASP A 511 71.02 20.68 -13.57
N SER A 512 70.76 21.45 -14.64
CA SER A 512 70.39 21.01 -16.01
C SER A 512 68.94 20.79 -16.47
N GLU A 513 68.72 21.38 -17.65
CA GLU A 513 67.54 21.57 -18.49
C GLU A 513 67.03 20.30 -19.21
N ALA A 514 65.77 20.35 -19.69
CA ALA A 514 65.38 19.93 -21.05
C ALA A 514 63.96 20.43 -21.40
N GLU A 515 63.76 20.95 -22.62
CA GLU A 515 62.44 21.14 -23.25
C GLU A 515 62.17 20.01 -24.27
N ASP A 516 60.91 19.75 -24.61
CA ASP A 516 60.53 19.37 -25.98
C ASP A 516 59.04 19.69 -26.28
N GLU A 517 58.69 19.77 -27.56
CA GLU A 517 57.39 20.26 -28.06
C GLU A 517 56.37 19.15 -28.44
N LYS A 518 55.23 19.60 -29.03
CA LYS A 518 54.39 18.90 -30.05
C LYS A 518 53.39 17.82 -29.58
N SER A 519 52.23 17.61 -30.24
CA SER A 519 51.47 18.43 -31.24
C SER A 519 50.08 17.78 -31.57
N VAL A 520 49.36 18.40 -32.52
CA VAL A 520 48.32 17.85 -33.43
C VAL A 520 46.87 17.73 -32.92
N LEU A 521 46.04 18.67 -33.42
CA LEU A 521 44.74 18.54 -34.12
C LEU A 521 43.71 17.49 -33.61
N MET A 522 42.42 17.83 -33.54
CA MET A 522 41.57 18.07 -34.72
C MET A 522 40.35 18.98 -34.44
N ALA A 523 39.77 19.53 -35.51
CA ALA A 523 38.63 20.45 -35.47
C ALA A 523 37.35 19.83 -36.05
N ALA A 524 36.19 20.28 -35.57
CA ALA A 524 34.90 20.11 -36.23
C ALA A 524 34.09 21.41 -36.05
N VAL A 525 33.72 22.05 -37.17
CA VAL A 525 32.89 23.26 -37.20
C VAL A 525 31.47 22.90 -37.61
N GLN A 526 30.47 23.49 -36.94
CA GLN A 526 29.15 23.70 -37.52
C GLN A 526 28.34 24.77 -36.75
N SER A 527 27.78 25.73 -37.50
CA SER A 527 26.69 26.69 -37.17
C SER A 527 26.65 27.34 -35.78
N GLY A 528 26.70 28.67 -35.58
CA GLY A 528 26.78 29.79 -36.53
C GLY A 528 25.47 30.61 -36.60
N GLY A 529 25.59 31.94 -36.48
CA GLY A 529 24.52 32.91 -36.73
C GLY A 529 23.85 33.52 -35.50
N GLU A 530 24.56 34.39 -34.76
CA GLU A 530 23.92 35.40 -33.91
C GLU A 530 23.85 36.72 -34.68
N GLU A 531 22.66 37.35 -34.74
CA GLU A 531 22.51 38.75 -35.18
C GLU A 531 21.44 39.48 -34.36
N ALA A 532 21.67 40.79 -34.24
CA ALA A 532 20.66 41.84 -34.03
C ALA A 532 19.87 41.92 -32.71
N ASN A 533 20.28 42.90 -31.88
CA ASN A 533 19.45 44.05 -31.45
C ASN A 533 18.28 43.82 -30.45
N LEU A 534 17.81 44.80 -29.65
CA LEU A 534 18.32 46.10 -29.17
C LEU A 534 17.39 46.57 -28.00
N LEU A 535 17.88 47.48 -27.15
CA LEU A 535 17.11 48.44 -26.31
C LEU A 535 16.22 47.95 -25.14
N LEU A 536 16.52 48.52 -23.95
CA LEU A 536 15.59 48.88 -22.85
C LEU A 536 14.96 50.27 -23.14
N PRO A 537 14.01 50.87 -22.36
CA PRO A 537 13.58 50.57 -20.98
C PRO A 537 12.03 50.70 -20.72
N GLU A 538 11.66 50.89 -19.43
CA GLU A 538 10.37 51.40 -18.86
C GLU A 538 9.19 50.39 -18.77
N LEU A 539 8.43 50.22 -17.67
CA LEU A 539 7.99 51.00 -16.49
C LEU A 539 6.87 52.03 -16.75
N GLY A 540 5.62 51.69 -16.40
CA GLY A 540 4.48 52.63 -16.42
C GLY A 540 3.18 52.10 -15.81
N SER A 541 2.68 52.80 -14.78
CA SER A 541 1.31 52.77 -14.21
C SER A 541 0.21 53.00 -15.26
N ALA A 542 -0.99 52.40 -15.26
CA ALA A 542 -2.01 52.09 -14.21
C ALA A 542 -3.10 53.18 -14.03
N PHE A 543 -4.38 52.78 -14.21
CA PHE A 543 -5.65 53.56 -14.13
C PHE A 543 -5.79 54.69 -15.20
N TYR A 544 -6.97 55.02 -15.76
CA TYR A 544 -8.29 55.24 -15.14
C TYR A 544 -9.48 55.03 -16.13
N ASP A 545 -10.71 54.89 -15.59
CA ASP A 545 -12.08 54.93 -16.16
C ASP A 545 -12.41 54.69 -17.65
N MET A 546 -13.51 53.94 -17.85
CA MET A 546 -14.57 54.31 -18.80
C MET A 546 -15.95 53.91 -18.23
N ALA A 547 -16.97 54.73 -18.50
CA ALA A 547 -18.37 54.54 -18.10
C ALA A 547 -19.28 54.32 -19.32
#